data_AF-A0A372F952-F1
#
_entry.id   AF-A0A372F952-F1
#
_cell.length_a   1.000
_cell.length_b   1.000
_cell.length_c   1.000
_cell.angle_alpha   90.00
_cell.angle_beta   90.00
_cell.angle_gamma   90.00
#
_symmetry.space_group_name_H-M   'P 1'
#
loop_
_entity.id
_entity.type
_entity.pdbx_description
1 polymer ?
#
loop_
_entity_poly.entity_id
_entity_poly.type
_entity_poly.pdbx_seq_one_letter_code
_entity_poly.pdbx_strand_id
1 'polypeptide(L)'
;MECWVVYQSYPHFKISIKKHLIMKTLLLLFIAFISINCQAQKNMKKRVEEMRQQYMSREYEKAYQLARNILKDDAKNLSALNCLMNSAYELKKPKEAVEASTKIISSIDQSTLFPYLEEHSYYRQLLREAYNLRAWIAYETGKDLPKALEDVNRALSITSPIDKDQNLNAYIDTRVRILLKLNRTKEAYATAEKALRKDPDIRDLQDIKSSEAYKKYVAEVHQSGWGKYTKGSSTETAIEALNRYENFIKLYEKDTEQPLPYHQLKWYKNKFSQKELQEVEKRLGITLPPDYIKFVTTYGNFSIQEGYNLLNPKEITRLSDALRKEWEINLDKKCTPKQRENLDNLICFGYGTEDQQDVWYYVFSYKTRNAQTGYMEVQPYNQDDWWDLTKTPERMYSDKRGGFDTYISELVDSLIQSIIEE
;
A
#
# COMPACT_ATOMS: atom_id res chain seq x y z
N MET A 1 12.99 -45.40 95.11
CA MET A 1 12.07 -44.45 94.46
C MET A 1 12.80 -43.83 93.30
N GLU A 2 12.34 -43.78 92.05
CA GLU A 2 11.28 -44.43 91.28
C GLU A 2 11.53 -43.93 89.83
N CYS A 3 11.10 -44.72 88.83
CA CYS A 3 10.75 -44.29 87.47
C CYS A 3 11.82 -43.73 86.50
N TRP A 4 12.33 -44.64 85.67
CA TRP A 4 12.16 -44.69 84.20
C TRP A 4 11.70 -43.42 83.45
N VAL A 5 12.52 -42.98 82.50
CA VAL A 5 12.05 -42.46 81.20
C VAL A 5 12.88 -43.11 80.08
N VAL A 6 12.18 -43.89 79.26
CA VAL A 6 12.65 -44.42 77.97
C VAL A 6 12.47 -43.34 76.91
N TYR A 7 13.49 -43.08 76.10
CA TYR A 7 13.30 -42.43 74.80
C TYR A 7 13.91 -43.28 73.69
N GLN A 8 13.03 -43.69 72.79
CA GLN A 8 13.28 -44.47 71.59
C GLN A 8 14.19 -43.72 70.61
N SER A 9 15.17 -44.42 70.06
CA SER A 9 16.00 -44.00 68.94
C SER A 9 15.20 -44.00 67.62
N TYR A 10 14.97 -42.81 67.05
CA TYR A 10 14.37 -42.62 65.73
C TYR A 10 15.39 -42.86 64.58
N PRO A 11 15.06 -43.68 63.56
CA PRO A 11 15.89 -43.86 62.37
C PRO A 11 15.46 -42.92 61.24
N HIS A 12 15.56 -41.59 61.42
CA HIS A 12 15.18 -40.63 60.36
C HIS A 12 16.30 -39.75 59.81
N PHE A 13 17.53 -39.83 60.32
CA PHE A 13 18.61 -38.90 59.91
C PHE A 13 19.44 -39.33 58.68
N LYS A 14 19.36 -40.59 58.23
CA LYS A 14 20.16 -41.08 57.08
C LYS A 14 19.56 -40.84 55.69
N ILE A 15 18.30 -40.40 55.59
CA ILE A 15 17.62 -40.15 54.29
C ILE A 15 17.91 -38.74 53.76
N SER A 16 18.22 -37.77 54.63
CA SER A 16 18.40 -36.35 54.26
C SER A 16 19.68 -36.07 53.45
N ILE A 17 20.80 -36.70 53.80
CA ILE A 17 22.11 -36.45 53.15
C ILE A 17 22.14 -37.02 51.71
N LYS A 18 21.53 -38.19 51.47
CA LYS A 18 21.40 -38.75 50.10
C LYS A 18 20.56 -37.86 49.20
N LYS A 19 19.44 -37.30 49.69
CA LYS A 19 18.60 -36.37 48.93
C LYS A 19 19.37 -35.10 48.56
N HIS A 20 20.16 -34.55 49.49
CA HIS A 20 20.92 -33.32 49.25
C HIS A 20 22.06 -33.51 48.23
N LEU A 21 22.73 -34.67 48.25
CA LEU A 21 23.76 -35.01 47.26
C LEU A 21 23.15 -35.22 45.85
N ILE A 22 22.01 -35.92 45.76
CA ILE A 22 21.28 -36.12 44.49
C ILE A 22 20.81 -34.77 43.92
N MET A 23 20.30 -33.86 44.75
CA MET A 23 19.85 -32.53 44.31
C MET A 23 21.01 -31.68 43.79
N LYS A 24 22.18 -31.71 44.44
CA LYS A 24 23.38 -31.00 43.95
C LYS A 24 23.88 -31.55 42.62
N THR A 25 23.89 -32.87 42.44
CA THR A 25 24.29 -33.49 41.16
C THR A 25 23.31 -33.15 40.04
N LEU A 26 21.99 -33.18 40.30
CA LEU A 26 20.98 -32.79 39.32
C LEU A 26 21.10 -31.30 38.94
N LEU A 27 21.38 -30.42 39.90
CA LEU A 27 21.59 -29.00 39.64
C LEU A 27 22.85 -28.75 38.79
N LEU A 28 23.95 -29.45 39.07
CA LEU A 28 25.18 -29.34 38.27
C LEU A 28 24.99 -29.86 36.84
N LEU A 29 24.27 -30.97 36.66
CA LEU A 29 23.90 -31.49 35.33
C LEU A 29 23.00 -30.52 34.56
N PHE A 30 22.05 -29.88 35.25
CA PHE A 30 21.18 -28.87 34.66
C PHE A 30 21.96 -27.62 34.23
N ILE A 31 22.88 -27.12 35.06
CA ILE A 31 23.74 -25.97 34.72
C ILE A 31 24.68 -26.31 33.55
N ALA A 32 25.28 -27.51 33.54
CA ALA A 32 26.11 -27.97 32.44
C ALA A 32 25.31 -28.06 31.13
N PHE A 33 24.08 -28.61 31.19
CA PHE A 33 23.18 -28.69 30.05
C PHE A 33 22.80 -27.30 29.51
N ILE A 34 22.46 -26.33 30.38
CA ILE A 34 22.20 -24.94 29.98
C ILE A 34 23.43 -24.31 29.32
N SER A 35 24.61 -24.51 29.90
CA SER A 35 25.86 -23.93 29.39
C SER A 35 26.21 -24.48 28.00
N ILE A 36 26.07 -25.80 27.80
CA ILE A 36 26.28 -26.45 26.50
C ILE A 36 25.28 -25.93 25.47
N ASN A 37 24.00 -25.80 25.82
CA ASN A 37 22.98 -25.26 24.93
C ASN A 37 23.23 -23.79 24.55
N CYS A 38 23.63 -22.96 25.51
CA CYS A 38 24.01 -21.56 25.24
C CYS A 38 25.20 -21.47 24.28
N GLN A 39 26.23 -22.31 24.47
CA GLN A 39 27.39 -22.32 23.59
C GLN A 39 27.04 -22.81 22.18
N ALA A 40 26.21 -23.85 22.07
CA ALA A 40 25.71 -24.36 20.80
C ALA A 40 24.90 -23.29 20.04
N GLN A 41 24.02 -22.55 20.73
CA GLN A 41 23.25 -21.45 20.14
C GLN A 41 24.15 -20.30 19.66
N LYS A 42 25.16 -19.91 20.45
CA LYS A 42 26.15 -18.88 20.03
C LYS A 42 26.92 -19.32 18.79
N ASN A 43 27.36 -20.57 18.75
CA ASN A 43 28.05 -21.13 17.59
C ASN A 43 27.14 -21.16 16.35
N MET A 44 25.86 -21.50 16.51
CA MET A 44 24.88 -21.48 15.41
C MET A 44 24.68 -20.06 14.86
N LYS A 45 24.48 -19.07 15.73
CA LYS A 45 24.32 -17.67 15.31
C LYS A 45 25.54 -17.18 14.51
N LYS A 46 26.75 -17.49 14.97
CA LYS A 46 27.99 -17.12 14.25
C LYS A 46 28.05 -17.73 12.85
N ARG A 47 27.70 -19.01 12.71
CA ARG A 47 27.69 -19.72 11.41
C ARG A 47 26.64 -19.17 10.46
N VAL A 48 25.44 -18.85 10.96
CA VAL A 48 24.38 -18.22 10.16
C VAL A 48 24.82 -16.83 9.68
N GLU A 49 25.49 -16.06 10.53
CA GLU A 49 26.00 -14.74 10.13
C GLU A 49 27.10 -14.85 9.07
N GLU A 50 28.08 -15.75 9.27
CA GLU A 50 29.11 -16.02 8.27
C GLU A 50 28.51 -16.42 6.92
N MET A 51 27.53 -17.33 6.93
CA MET A 51 26.79 -17.75 5.73
C MET A 51 26.11 -16.55 5.01
N ARG A 52 25.46 -15.66 5.76
CA ARG A 52 24.83 -14.45 5.20
C ARG A 52 25.86 -13.52 4.58
N GLN A 53 27.00 -13.31 5.24
CA GLN A 53 28.09 -12.47 4.72
C GLN A 53 28.66 -13.02 3.41
N GLN A 54 28.83 -14.34 3.31
CA GLN A 54 29.25 -14.99 2.05
C GLN A 54 28.22 -14.76 0.94
N TYR A 55 26.92 -14.90 1.25
CA TYR A 55 25.86 -14.66 0.27
C TYR A 55 25.82 -13.20 -0.21
N MET A 56 25.89 -12.23 0.70
CA MET A 56 25.92 -10.79 0.36
C MET A 56 27.16 -10.40 -0.45
N SER A 57 28.29 -11.07 -0.21
CA SER A 57 29.53 -10.91 -0.98
C SER A 57 29.50 -11.63 -2.33
N ARG A 58 28.36 -12.23 -2.71
CA ARG A 58 28.15 -13.04 -3.93
C ARG A 58 29.05 -14.28 -4.03
N GLU A 59 29.55 -14.77 -2.90
CA GLU A 59 30.32 -16.00 -2.80
C GLU A 59 29.37 -17.21 -2.69
N TYR A 60 28.53 -17.41 -3.71
CA TYR A 60 27.38 -18.33 -3.64
C TYR A 60 27.75 -19.77 -3.33
N GLU A 61 28.86 -20.29 -3.86
CA GLU A 61 29.29 -21.67 -3.55
C GLU A 61 29.69 -21.82 -2.06
N LYS A 62 30.36 -20.82 -1.47
CA LYS A 62 30.69 -20.86 -0.02
C LYS A 62 29.43 -20.76 0.83
N ALA A 63 28.53 -19.81 0.50
CA ALA A 63 27.26 -19.65 1.18
C ALA A 63 26.39 -20.93 1.10
N TYR A 64 26.34 -21.56 -0.07
CA TYR A 64 25.66 -22.84 -0.32
C TYR A 64 26.20 -23.96 0.58
N GLN A 65 27.53 -24.13 0.66
CA GLN A 65 28.14 -25.18 1.50
C GLN A 65 27.92 -24.91 3.00
N LEU A 66 28.03 -23.65 3.44
CA LEU A 66 27.75 -23.27 4.82
C LEU A 66 26.29 -23.55 5.20
N ALA A 67 25.35 -23.18 4.33
CA ALA A 67 23.92 -23.46 4.52
C ALA A 67 23.66 -24.97 4.65
N ARG A 68 24.23 -25.79 3.75
CA ARG A 68 24.11 -27.27 3.85
C ARG A 68 24.67 -27.81 5.16
N ASN A 69 25.79 -27.28 5.63
CA ASN A 69 26.39 -27.73 6.89
C ASN A 69 25.54 -27.33 8.10
N ILE A 70 24.93 -26.15 8.11
CA ILE A 70 23.97 -25.75 9.16
C ILE A 70 22.76 -26.68 9.15
N LEU A 71 22.23 -27.01 7.97
CA LEU A 71 21.05 -27.86 7.83
C LEU A 71 21.26 -29.32 8.22
N LYS A 72 22.52 -29.77 8.35
CA LYS A 72 22.84 -31.08 8.96
C LYS A 72 22.56 -31.09 10.46
N ASP A 73 22.79 -29.96 11.12
CA ASP A 73 22.63 -29.82 12.58
C ASP A 73 21.22 -29.35 12.95
N ASP A 74 20.59 -28.53 12.10
CA ASP A 74 19.24 -28.02 12.28
C ASP A 74 18.52 -27.95 10.92
N ALA A 75 17.82 -29.03 10.58
CA ALA A 75 17.13 -29.16 9.29
C ALA A 75 15.98 -28.16 9.07
N LYS A 76 15.50 -27.50 10.13
CA LYS A 76 14.41 -26.51 10.07
C LYS A 76 14.93 -25.07 10.16
N ASN A 77 16.24 -24.86 10.13
CA ASN A 77 16.82 -23.53 10.21
C ASN A 77 16.41 -22.67 9.00
N LEU A 78 15.43 -21.77 9.18
CA LEU A 78 14.84 -20.98 8.10
C LEU A 78 15.85 -20.04 7.41
N SER A 79 16.82 -19.50 8.16
CA SER A 79 17.87 -18.68 7.56
C SER A 79 18.79 -19.50 6.64
N ALA A 80 19.18 -20.71 7.06
CA ALA A 80 19.98 -21.60 6.23
C ALA A 80 19.19 -22.14 5.03
N LEU A 81 17.89 -22.44 5.20
CA LEU A 81 17.03 -22.81 4.08
C LEU A 81 16.90 -21.67 3.07
N ASN A 82 16.71 -20.42 3.50
CA ASN A 82 16.62 -19.27 2.60
C ASN A 82 17.92 -19.08 1.81
N CYS A 83 19.07 -19.17 2.50
CA CYS A 83 20.35 -19.06 1.84
C CYS A 83 20.60 -20.22 0.86
N LEU A 84 20.25 -21.45 1.24
CA LEU A 84 20.37 -22.61 0.36
C LEU A 84 19.51 -22.43 -0.90
N MET A 85 18.25 -22.01 -0.72
CA MET A 85 17.30 -21.76 -1.79
C MET A 85 17.86 -20.80 -2.84
N ASN A 86 18.29 -19.61 -2.42
CA ASN A 86 18.79 -18.58 -3.32
C ASN A 86 20.16 -18.92 -3.92
N SER A 87 21.11 -19.39 -3.11
CA SER A 87 22.43 -19.78 -3.62
C SER A 87 22.38 -20.96 -4.59
N ALA A 88 21.50 -21.95 -4.35
CA ALA A 88 21.28 -23.05 -5.27
C ALA A 88 20.77 -22.56 -6.64
N TYR A 89 19.83 -21.61 -6.63
CA TYR A 89 19.32 -21.01 -7.86
C TYR A 89 20.42 -20.27 -8.65
N GLU A 90 21.22 -19.44 -7.98
CA GLU A 90 22.36 -18.74 -8.60
C GLU A 90 23.39 -19.71 -9.20
N LEU A 91 23.63 -20.83 -8.52
CA LEU A 91 24.54 -21.89 -8.95
C LEU A 91 23.92 -22.84 -10.00
N LYS A 92 22.74 -22.52 -10.54
CA LYS A 92 22.03 -23.35 -11.53
C LYS A 92 21.74 -24.78 -11.05
N LYS A 93 21.39 -24.91 -9.76
CA LYS A 93 20.97 -26.14 -9.07
C LYS A 93 19.46 -26.07 -8.75
N PRO A 94 18.55 -26.12 -9.75
CA PRO A 94 17.14 -25.82 -9.56
C PRO A 94 16.39 -26.85 -8.70
N LYS A 95 16.82 -28.13 -8.70
CA LYS A 95 16.19 -29.16 -7.86
C LYS A 95 16.38 -28.84 -6.38
N GLU A 96 17.60 -28.50 -6.00
CA GLU A 96 17.98 -28.13 -4.64
C GLU A 96 17.31 -26.83 -4.19
N ALA A 97 17.17 -25.86 -5.10
CA ALA A 97 16.42 -24.63 -4.83
C ALA A 97 14.94 -24.96 -4.52
N VAL A 98 14.28 -25.77 -5.37
CA VAL A 98 12.87 -26.19 -5.18
C VAL A 98 12.68 -27.01 -3.90
N GLU A 99 13.61 -27.90 -3.58
CA GLU A 99 13.59 -28.67 -2.33
C GLU A 99 13.69 -27.77 -1.10
N ALA A 100 14.58 -26.77 -1.12
CA ALA A 100 14.71 -25.79 -0.05
C ALA A 100 13.44 -24.92 0.09
N SER A 101 12.88 -24.43 -1.03
CA SER A 101 11.61 -23.70 -1.02
C SER A 101 10.46 -24.53 -0.43
N THR A 102 10.38 -25.80 -0.81
CA THR A 102 9.34 -26.71 -0.30
C THR A 102 9.48 -26.93 1.21
N LYS A 103 10.71 -27.06 1.71
CA LYS A 103 10.98 -27.18 3.15
C LYS A 103 10.61 -25.92 3.93
N ILE A 104 10.88 -24.73 3.38
CA ILE A 104 10.44 -23.45 3.97
C ILE A 104 8.92 -23.44 4.10
N ILE A 105 8.22 -23.70 2.99
CA ILE A 105 6.75 -23.70 2.94
C ILE A 105 6.15 -24.66 3.97
N SER A 106 6.73 -25.85 4.13
CA SER A 106 6.26 -26.83 5.13
C SER A 106 6.66 -26.53 6.57
N SER A 107 7.64 -25.65 6.79
CA SER A 107 8.18 -25.36 8.13
C SER A 107 7.47 -24.18 8.83
N ILE A 108 6.79 -23.34 8.06
CA ILE A 108 6.09 -22.15 8.58
C ILE A 108 4.60 -22.44 8.60
N ASP A 109 4.02 -22.49 9.80
CA ASP A 109 2.57 -22.62 9.98
C ASP A 109 1.89 -21.27 9.71
N GLN A 110 1.25 -21.15 8.53
CA GLN A 110 0.56 -19.94 8.11
C GLN A 110 -0.60 -19.54 9.04
N SER A 111 -1.19 -20.50 9.78
CA SER A 111 -2.27 -20.19 10.73
C SER A 111 -1.79 -19.39 11.94
N THR A 112 -0.47 -19.33 12.16
CA THR A 112 0.15 -18.57 13.24
C THR A 112 0.63 -17.18 12.80
N LEU A 113 0.54 -16.84 11.51
CA LEU A 113 1.03 -15.58 10.97
C LEU A 113 -0.02 -14.48 11.05
N PHE A 114 0.00 -13.72 12.14
CA PHE A 114 -0.80 -12.50 12.26
C PHE A 114 -0.32 -11.39 11.31
N PRO A 115 -1.21 -10.77 10.50
CA PRO A 115 -0.83 -9.71 9.57
C PRO A 115 -0.20 -8.49 10.25
N TYR A 116 -0.74 -8.06 11.39
CA TYR A 116 -0.34 -6.83 12.08
C TYR A 116 0.94 -6.94 12.92
N LEU A 117 1.54 -8.14 13.06
CA LEU A 117 2.78 -8.31 13.81
C LEU A 117 4.00 -8.12 12.92
N GLU A 118 4.87 -7.18 13.30
CA GLU A 118 6.13 -6.89 12.60
C GLU A 118 7.10 -8.08 12.65
N GLU A 119 7.17 -8.80 13.78
CA GLU A 119 8.01 -10.01 13.87
C GLU A 119 7.61 -11.10 12.87
N HIS A 120 6.36 -11.05 12.36
CA HIS A 120 5.87 -11.99 11.36
C HIS A 120 6.16 -11.57 9.92
N SER A 121 6.61 -10.33 9.70
CA SER A 121 7.00 -9.80 8.39
C SER A 121 8.08 -10.66 7.73
N TYR A 122 9.10 -11.07 8.48
CA TYR A 122 10.15 -11.95 7.98
C TYR A 122 9.61 -13.29 7.46
N TYR A 123 8.69 -13.93 8.18
CA TYR A 123 8.14 -15.23 7.78
C TYR A 123 7.22 -15.11 6.57
N ARG A 124 6.39 -14.05 6.50
CA ARG A 124 5.56 -13.75 5.33
C ARG A 124 6.43 -13.54 4.09
N GLN A 125 7.50 -12.74 4.22
CA GLN A 125 8.44 -12.49 3.13
C GLN A 125 9.12 -13.78 2.67
N LEU A 126 9.59 -14.60 3.60
CA LEU A 126 10.26 -15.85 3.29
C LEU A 126 9.32 -16.85 2.57
N LEU A 127 8.04 -16.90 2.95
CA LEU A 127 7.04 -17.69 2.24
C LEU A 127 6.81 -17.17 0.82
N ARG A 128 6.66 -15.85 0.63
CA ARG A 128 6.48 -15.24 -0.69
C ARG A 128 7.65 -15.58 -1.61
N GLU A 129 8.88 -15.43 -1.13
CA GLU A 129 10.09 -15.78 -1.86
C GLU A 129 10.14 -17.26 -2.23
N ALA A 130 9.81 -18.16 -1.31
CA ALA A 130 9.81 -19.60 -1.56
C ALA A 130 8.78 -20.03 -2.61
N TYR A 131 7.54 -19.53 -2.51
CA TYR A 131 6.52 -19.79 -3.52
C TYR A 131 6.91 -19.20 -4.88
N ASN A 132 7.38 -17.95 -4.90
CA ASN A 132 7.74 -17.28 -6.14
C ASN A 132 8.93 -17.93 -6.85
N LEU A 133 9.98 -18.33 -6.13
CA LEU A 133 11.13 -18.98 -6.74
C LEU A 133 10.75 -20.33 -7.36
N ARG A 134 9.89 -21.11 -6.70
CA ARG A 134 9.38 -22.37 -7.26
C ARG A 134 8.59 -22.11 -8.54
N ALA A 135 7.73 -21.09 -8.55
CA ALA A 135 6.99 -20.66 -9.73
C ALA A 135 7.93 -20.19 -10.85
N TRP A 136 8.98 -19.43 -10.53
CA TRP A 136 9.97 -18.92 -11.49
C TRP A 136 10.76 -20.06 -12.14
N ILE A 137 11.27 -21.01 -11.36
CA ILE A 137 11.99 -22.19 -11.89
C ILE A 137 11.08 -23.02 -12.80
N ALA A 138 9.81 -23.20 -12.42
CA ALA A 138 8.81 -23.88 -13.24
C ALA A 138 8.55 -23.13 -14.55
N TYR A 139 8.47 -21.80 -14.50
CA TYR A 139 8.41 -20.93 -15.68
C TYR A 139 9.63 -21.12 -16.59
N GLU A 140 10.85 -21.00 -16.08
CA GLU A 140 12.09 -21.12 -16.88
C GLU A 140 12.18 -22.49 -17.55
N THR A 141 11.89 -23.55 -16.79
CA THR A 141 11.97 -24.94 -17.29
C THR A 141 10.77 -25.34 -18.15
N GLY A 142 9.68 -24.57 -18.14
CA GLY A 142 8.44 -24.90 -18.82
C GLY A 142 7.69 -26.10 -18.22
N LYS A 143 8.00 -26.47 -16.97
CA LYS A 143 7.41 -27.63 -16.29
C LYS A 143 6.31 -27.18 -15.35
N ASP A 144 5.18 -27.88 -15.37
CA ASP A 144 4.05 -27.70 -14.44
C ASP A 144 3.62 -26.23 -14.25
N LEU A 145 3.43 -25.54 -15.37
CA LEU A 145 3.01 -24.14 -15.38
C LEU A 145 1.67 -23.86 -14.64
N PRO A 146 0.67 -24.77 -14.64
CA PRO A 146 -0.51 -24.59 -13.79
C PRO A 146 -0.17 -24.53 -12.31
N LYS A 147 0.71 -25.42 -11.82
CA LYS A 147 1.16 -25.38 -10.42
C LYS A 147 1.99 -24.14 -10.13
N ALA A 148 2.84 -23.72 -11.08
CA ALA A 148 3.59 -22.47 -10.96
C ALA A 148 2.67 -21.27 -10.78
N LEU A 149 1.54 -21.23 -11.51
CA LEU A 149 0.54 -20.18 -11.37
C LEU A 149 -0.14 -20.22 -10.00
N GLU A 150 -0.47 -21.40 -9.47
CA GLU A 150 -0.99 -21.54 -8.10
C GLU A 150 0.00 -21.00 -7.06
N ASP A 151 1.30 -21.30 -7.23
CA ASP A 151 2.34 -20.89 -6.30
C ASP A 151 2.53 -19.38 -6.29
N VAL A 152 2.65 -18.73 -7.45
CA VAL A 152 2.78 -17.26 -7.49
C VAL A 152 1.51 -16.57 -6.99
N ASN A 153 0.32 -17.14 -7.22
CA ASN A 153 -0.91 -16.62 -6.64
C ASN A 153 -0.91 -16.77 -5.11
N ARG A 154 -0.36 -17.86 -4.57
CA ARG A 154 -0.18 -18.02 -3.13
C ARG A 154 0.80 -16.96 -2.58
N ALA A 155 1.91 -16.70 -3.27
CA ALA A 155 2.84 -15.63 -2.88
C ALA A 155 2.13 -14.27 -2.82
N LEU A 156 1.35 -13.94 -3.86
CA LEU A 156 0.57 -12.69 -3.93
C LEU A 156 -0.54 -12.59 -2.87
N SER A 157 -1.06 -13.72 -2.37
CA SER A 157 -2.09 -13.73 -1.31
C SER A 157 -1.53 -13.53 0.10
N ILE A 158 -0.22 -13.69 0.30
CA ILE A 158 0.42 -13.50 1.60
C ILE A 158 0.75 -12.02 1.73
N THR A 159 -0.21 -11.21 2.16
CA THR A 159 -0.05 -9.76 2.33
C THR A 159 -0.32 -9.35 3.78
N SER A 160 0.08 -8.12 4.11
CA SER A 160 -0.25 -7.47 5.38
C SER A 160 -0.37 -5.96 5.15
N PRO A 161 -1.25 -5.25 5.90
CA PRO A 161 -1.35 -3.79 5.84
C PRO A 161 -0.04 -3.04 6.13
N ILE A 162 0.90 -3.67 6.84
CA ILE A 162 2.21 -3.08 7.17
C ILE A 162 3.30 -3.39 6.12
N ASP A 163 3.02 -4.31 5.18
CA ASP A 163 3.97 -4.65 4.12
C ASP A 163 3.88 -3.59 2.99
N LYS A 164 5.02 -3.09 2.50
CA LYS A 164 5.05 -2.13 1.38
C LYS A 164 4.73 -2.82 0.04
N ASP A 165 3.84 -2.23 -0.76
CA ASP A 165 3.40 -2.77 -2.06
C ASP A 165 4.52 -3.01 -3.07
N GLN A 166 5.57 -2.20 -3.05
CA GLN A 166 6.73 -2.33 -3.96
C GLN A 166 7.39 -3.72 -3.88
N ASN A 167 7.21 -4.43 -2.76
CA ASN A 167 7.74 -5.79 -2.57
C ASN A 167 6.99 -6.85 -3.40
N LEU A 168 5.83 -6.53 -3.96
CA LEU A 168 5.03 -7.47 -4.76
C LEU A 168 5.37 -7.46 -6.25
N ASN A 169 6.10 -6.45 -6.72
CA ASN A 169 6.38 -6.24 -8.15
C ASN A 169 7.05 -7.45 -8.83
N ALA A 170 8.02 -8.08 -8.15
CA ALA A 170 8.70 -9.28 -8.68
C ALA A 170 7.75 -10.49 -8.83
N TYR A 171 6.73 -10.58 -7.97
CA TYR A 171 5.75 -11.67 -8.00
C TYR A 171 4.70 -11.44 -9.09
N ILE A 172 4.34 -10.17 -9.31
CA ILE A 172 3.49 -9.75 -10.43
C ILE A 172 4.18 -10.11 -11.76
N ASP A 173 5.46 -9.78 -11.94
CA ASP A 173 6.22 -10.15 -13.13
C ASP A 173 6.20 -11.67 -13.38
N THR A 174 6.50 -12.45 -12.34
CA THR A 174 6.46 -13.92 -12.41
C THR A 174 5.08 -14.43 -12.88
N ARG A 175 3.98 -13.88 -12.32
CA ARG A 175 2.62 -14.24 -12.72
C ARG A 175 2.34 -13.89 -14.18
N VAL A 176 2.69 -12.68 -14.62
CA VAL A 176 2.50 -12.23 -16.01
C VAL A 176 3.20 -13.17 -16.97
N ARG A 177 4.47 -13.52 -16.71
CA ARG A 177 5.27 -14.40 -17.56
C ARG A 177 4.71 -15.83 -17.63
N ILE A 178 4.24 -16.37 -16.50
CA ILE A 178 3.57 -17.68 -16.47
C ILE A 178 2.27 -17.66 -17.28
N LEU A 179 1.44 -16.64 -17.11
CA LEU A 179 0.18 -16.49 -17.85
C LEU A 179 0.42 -16.40 -19.37
N LEU A 180 1.42 -15.63 -19.80
CA LEU A 180 1.81 -15.56 -21.21
C LEU A 180 2.24 -16.92 -21.75
N LYS A 181 3.05 -17.68 -21.00
CA LYS A 181 3.50 -19.01 -21.40
C LYS A 181 2.37 -20.06 -21.43
N LEU A 182 1.31 -19.83 -20.67
CA LEU A 182 0.05 -20.60 -20.70
C LEU A 182 -0.93 -20.15 -21.80
N ASN A 183 -0.57 -19.20 -22.66
CA ASN A 183 -1.46 -18.57 -23.64
C ASN A 183 -2.69 -17.87 -23.01
N ARG A 184 -2.61 -17.45 -21.74
CA ARG A 184 -3.63 -16.65 -21.04
C ARG A 184 -3.35 -15.15 -21.20
N THR A 185 -3.15 -14.70 -22.44
CA THR A 185 -2.62 -13.37 -22.77
C THR A 185 -3.45 -12.21 -22.23
N LYS A 186 -4.78 -12.28 -22.31
CA LYS A 186 -5.66 -11.21 -21.80
C LYS A 186 -5.48 -11.00 -20.30
N GLU A 187 -5.41 -12.08 -19.54
CA GLU A 187 -5.22 -12.01 -18.08
C GLU A 187 -3.81 -11.56 -17.71
N ALA A 188 -2.80 -11.98 -18.48
CA ALA A 188 -1.43 -11.53 -18.28
C ALA A 188 -1.32 -10.02 -18.44
N TYR A 189 -1.88 -9.47 -19.52
CA TYR A 189 -1.83 -8.04 -19.78
C TYR A 189 -2.73 -7.24 -18.84
N ALA A 190 -3.90 -7.75 -18.44
CA ALA A 190 -4.70 -7.14 -17.37
C ALA A 190 -3.90 -7.02 -16.06
N THR A 191 -3.17 -8.08 -15.71
CA THR A 191 -2.32 -8.10 -14.51
C THR A 191 -1.16 -7.11 -14.61
N ALA A 192 -0.49 -7.06 -15.77
CA ALA A 192 0.59 -6.10 -16.02
C ALA A 192 0.10 -4.65 -16.03
N GLU A 193 -1.07 -4.40 -16.65
CA GLU A 193 -1.68 -3.07 -16.73
C GLU A 193 -2.07 -2.55 -15.35
N LYS A 194 -2.72 -3.37 -14.51
CA LYS A 194 -3.05 -2.99 -13.14
C LYS A 194 -1.80 -2.56 -12.36
N ALA A 195 -0.69 -3.27 -12.52
CA ALA A 195 0.57 -2.92 -11.85
C ALA A 195 1.23 -1.66 -12.43
N LEU A 196 1.33 -1.57 -13.76
CA LEU A 196 1.99 -0.45 -14.46
C LEU A 196 1.21 0.86 -14.40
N ARG A 197 -0.10 0.82 -14.12
CA ARG A 197 -0.88 2.02 -13.81
C ARG A 197 -0.49 2.62 -12.45
N LYS A 198 -0.25 1.78 -11.45
CA LYS A 198 0.18 2.21 -10.10
C LYS A 198 1.62 2.68 -10.07
N ASP A 199 2.50 1.95 -10.75
CA ASP A 199 3.92 2.29 -10.87
C ASP A 199 4.36 2.06 -12.33
N PRO A 200 4.39 3.11 -13.16
CA PRO A 200 4.80 3.01 -14.56
C PRO A 200 6.25 2.54 -14.75
N ASP A 201 7.07 2.62 -13.69
CA ASP A 201 8.52 2.42 -13.72
C ASP A 201 8.95 1.07 -13.11
N ILE A 202 7.99 0.14 -12.90
CA ILE A 202 8.30 -1.24 -12.49
C ILE A 202 9.32 -1.84 -13.47
N ARG A 203 10.56 -1.97 -13.01
CA ARG A 203 11.71 -2.37 -13.85
C ARG A 203 11.47 -3.69 -14.56
N ASP A 204 10.93 -4.66 -13.85
CA ASP A 204 10.81 -6.05 -14.32
C ASP A 204 9.66 -6.23 -15.34
N LEU A 205 8.80 -5.22 -15.54
CA LEU A 205 7.70 -5.21 -16.52
C LEU A 205 7.95 -4.29 -17.72
N GLN A 206 9.11 -3.64 -17.82
CA GLN A 206 9.37 -2.68 -18.92
C GLN A 206 9.41 -3.35 -20.30
N ASP A 207 9.87 -4.61 -20.38
CA ASP A 207 9.80 -5.41 -21.61
C ASP A 207 8.34 -5.65 -22.03
N ILE A 208 7.46 -6.00 -21.08
CA ILE A 208 6.02 -6.15 -21.32
C ILE A 208 5.40 -4.82 -21.78
N LYS A 209 5.64 -3.72 -21.05
CA LYS A 209 5.14 -2.37 -21.36
C LYS A 209 5.51 -1.91 -22.76
N SER A 210 6.74 -2.21 -23.18
CA SER A 210 7.26 -1.80 -24.49
C SER A 210 6.77 -2.67 -25.65
N SER A 211 6.25 -3.87 -25.36
CA SER A 211 5.82 -4.84 -26.38
C SER A 211 4.60 -4.35 -27.17
N GLU A 212 4.59 -4.64 -28.48
CA GLU A 212 3.50 -4.24 -29.38
C GLU A 212 2.17 -4.92 -28.98
N ALA A 213 2.24 -6.19 -28.56
CA ALA A 213 1.07 -6.94 -28.15
C ALA A 213 0.39 -6.36 -26.89
N TYR A 214 1.17 -5.90 -25.92
CA TYR A 214 0.64 -5.20 -24.74
C TYR A 214 0.07 -3.84 -25.11
N LYS A 215 0.79 -3.02 -25.91
CA LYS A 215 0.29 -1.72 -26.37
C LYS A 215 -1.05 -1.84 -27.12
N LYS A 216 -1.17 -2.86 -27.97
CA LYS A 216 -2.41 -3.17 -28.68
C LYS A 216 -3.53 -3.56 -27.70
N TYR A 217 -3.23 -4.40 -26.71
CA TYR A 217 -4.20 -4.75 -25.67
C TYR A 217 -4.69 -3.53 -24.90
N VAL A 218 -3.78 -2.67 -24.43
CA VAL A 218 -4.11 -1.43 -23.73
C VAL A 218 -4.97 -0.54 -24.63
N ALA A 219 -4.60 -0.36 -25.90
CA ALA A 219 -5.41 0.40 -26.85
C ALA A 219 -6.81 -0.19 -27.02
N GLU A 220 -6.94 -1.52 -27.15
CA GLU A 220 -8.23 -2.21 -27.26
C GLU A 220 -9.09 -2.05 -25.99
N VAL A 221 -8.50 -2.23 -24.80
CA VAL A 221 -9.19 -2.05 -23.51
C VAL A 221 -9.63 -0.60 -23.34
N HIS A 222 -8.74 0.36 -23.56
CA HIS A 222 -9.08 1.78 -23.48
C HIS A 222 -10.01 2.26 -24.61
N GLN A 223 -10.27 1.46 -25.63
CA GLN A 223 -11.23 1.79 -26.70
C GLN A 223 -12.56 1.01 -26.59
N SER A 224 -12.68 0.05 -25.66
CA SER A 224 -13.86 -0.83 -25.56
C SER A 224 -14.37 -1.00 -24.13
N GLY A 225 -15.60 -1.53 -23.99
CA GLY A 225 -16.22 -1.80 -22.68
C GLY A 225 -16.30 -0.57 -21.77
N TRP A 226 -16.04 -0.78 -20.47
CA TRP A 226 -15.87 0.29 -19.49
C TRP A 226 -14.51 1.03 -19.62
N GLY A 227 -13.51 0.43 -20.29
CA GLY A 227 -12.15 0.95 -20.40
C GLY A 227 -12.05 2.31 -21.10
N LYS A 228 -12.94 2.61 -22.05
CA LYS A 228 -13.05 3.94 -22.69
C LYS A 228 -13.42 5.09 -21.76
N TYR A 229 -13.89 4.80 -20.55
CA TYR A 229 -14.27 5.81 -19.57
C TYR A 229 -13.18 6.05 -18.51
N THR A 230 -12.07 5.32 -18.56
CA THR A 230 -10.99 5.37 -17.55
C THR A 230 -10.18 6.66 -17.53
N LYS A 231 -10.23 7.46 -18.61
CA LYS A 231 -9.51 8.73 -18.69
C LYS A 231 -10.32 9.78 -19.43
N GLY A 232 -10.44 10.96 -18.83
CA GLY A 232 -11.06 12.13 -19.45
C GLY A 232 -10.21 12.72 -20.58
N SER A 233 -10.86 13.40 -21.52
CA SER A 233 -10.13 14.21 -22.50
C SER A 233 -9.59 15.49 -21.85
N SER A 234 -8.55 16.09 -22.42
CA SER A 234 -8.00 17.36 -21.91
C SER A 234 -8.99 18.53 -22.01
N THR A 235 -10.07 18.40 -22.77
CA THR A 235 -11.12 19.41 -22.96
C THR A 235 -12.43 19.06 -22.28
N GLU A 236 -12.46 18.01 -21.47
CA GLU A 236 -13.67 17.53 -20.79
C GLU A 236 -14.20 18.58 -19.81
N THR A 237 -15.50 18.83 -19.77
CA THR A 237 -16.12 19.66 -18.71
C THR A 237 -16.35 18.83 -17.46
N ALA A 238 -16.54 19.45 -16.30
CA ALA A 238 -16.90 18.74 -15.07
C ALA A 238 -18.10 17.80 -15.26
N ILE A 239 -19.08 18.19 -16.08
CA ILE A 239 -20.28 17.39 -16.34
C ILE A 239 -20.02 16.22 -17.28
N GLU A 240 -19.20 16.41 -18.30
CA GLU A 240 -18.78 15.29 -19.14
C GLU A 240 -18.00 14.27 -18.32
N ALA A 241 -17.16 14.71 -17.37
CA ALA A 241 -16.49 13.83 -16.43
C ALA A 241 -17.48 13.05 -15.55
N LEU A 242 -18.49 13.72 -14.96
CA LEU A 242 -19.50 13.02 -14.15
C LEU A 242 -20.31 12.02 -14.99
N ASN A 243 -20.71 12.39 -16.21
CA ASN A 243 -21.40 11.49 -17.13
C ASN A 243 -20.51 10.30 -17.53
N ARG A 244 -19.21 10.53 -17.74
CA ARG A 244 -18.22 9.48 -17.99
C ARG A 244 -18.14 8.52 -16.81
N TYR A 245 -18.10 9.03 -15.58
CA TYR A 245 -18.14 8.21 -14.38
C TYR A 245 -19.42 7.36 -14.31
N GLU A 246 -20.60 7.96 -14.47
CA GLU A 246 -21.86 7.21 -14.46
C GLU A 246 -21.91 6.10 -15.52
N ASN A 247 -21.38 6.38 -16.71
CA ASN A 247 -21.30 5.40 -17.79
C ASN A 247 -20.28 4.30 -17.51
N PHE A 248 -19.14 4.64 -16.89
CA PHE A 248 -18.17 3.67 -16.40
C PHE A 248 -18.84 2.70 -15.44
N ILE A 249 -19.51 3.20 -14.39
CA ILE A 249 -20.18 2.37 -13.38
C ILE A 249 -21.20 1.42 -14.02
N LYS A 250 -22.11 1.95 -14.83
CA LYS A 250 -23.16 1.15 -15.50
C LYS A 250 -22.59 -0.01 -16.32
N LEU A 251 -21.45 0.21 -16.98
CA LEU A 251 -20.81 -0.83 -17.79
C LEU A 251 -19.93 -1.75 -16.96
N TYR A 252 -19.22 -1.22 -15.96
CA TYR A 252 -18.39 -2.00 -15.06
C TYR A 252 -19.24 -3.06 -14.37
N GLU A 253 -20.35 -2.69 -13.73
CA GLU A 253 -21.24 -3.63 -13.02
C GLU A 253 -21.87 -4.66 -13.95
N LYS A 254 -22.20 -4.25 -15.17
CA LYS A 254 -22.72 -5.15 -16.20
C LYS A 254 -21.67 -6.18 -16.61
N ASP A 255 -20.43 -5.75 -16.80
CA ASP A 255 -19.35 -6.60 -17.30
C ASP A 255 -18.74 -7.48 -16.19
N THR A 256 -18.79 -7.04 -14.92
CA THR A 256 -18.24 -7.78 -13.76
C THR A 256 -19.29 -8.60 -12.99
N GLU A 257 -20.59 -8.39 -13.26
CA GLU A 257 -21.71 -8.95 -12.48
C GLU A 257 -21.64 -8.60 -10.98
N GLN A 258 -20.90 -7.53 -10.64
CA GLN A 258 -20.72 -7.06 -9.26
C GLN A 258 -21.35 -5.68 -9.11
N PRO A 259 -22.43 -5.54 -8.30
CA PRO A 259 -22.93 -4.22 -7.94
C PRO A 259 -21.91 -3.56 -7.01
N LEU A 260 -21.53 -2.32 -7.32
CA LEU A 260 -20.60 -1.57 -6.49
C LEU A 260 -21.32 -1.11 -5.21
N PRO A 261 -20.80 -1.41 -4.01
CA PRO A 261 -21.48 -1.11 -2.76
C PRO A 261 -21.66 0.41 -2.53
N TYR A 262 -20.84 1.24 -3.17
CA TYR A 262 -20.82 2.71 -3.03
C TYR A 262 -21.68 3.44 -4.06
N HIS A 263 -22.84 2.86 -4.35
CA HIS A 263 -23.82 3.31 -5.34
C HIS A 263 -24.58 4.59 -4.96
N GLN A 264 -23.93 5.57 -4.35
CA GLN A 264 -24.58 6.81 -3.95
C GLN A 264 -23.69 8.01 -4.21
N LEU A 265 -23.42 8.25 -5.48
CA LEU A 265 -23.17 9.60 -5.90
C LEU A 265 -24.50 10.33 -5.88
N LYS A 266 -24.77 10.98 -4.75
CA LYS A 266 -25.82 11.98 -4.66
C LYS A 266 -25.31 13.23 -5.36
N TRP A 267 -25.26 13.16 -6.69
CA TRP A 267 -24.79 14.22 -7.57
C TRP A 267 -25.58 15.52 -7.44
N TYR A 268 -26.78 15.45 -6.88
CA TYR A 268 -27.76 16.53 -6.95
C TYR A 268 -28.31 16.83 -5.56
N LYS A 269 -27.62 17.71 -4.84
CA LYS A 269 -28.25 18.54 -3.82
C LYS A 269 -29.04 19.67 -4.51
N ASN A 270 -29.58 20.58 -3.70
CA ASN A 270 -30.21 21.80 -4.17
C ASN A 270 -29.26 22.61 -5.07
N LYS A 271 -29.78 23.02 -6.24
CA LYS A 271 -29.10 23.98 -7.11
C LYS A 271 -28.88 25.28 -6.37
N PHE A 272 -27.70 25.87 -6.56
CA PHE A 272 -27.45 27.20 -6.02
C PHE A 272 -28.14 28.22 -6.92
N SER A 273 -28.82 29.18 -6.31
CA SER A 273 -29.35 30.32 -7.05
C SER A 273 -28.23 31.29 -7.39
N GLN A 274 -28.39 32.03 -8.49
CA GLN A 274 -27.48 33.13 -8.85
C GLN A 274 -27.37 34.16 -7.71
N LYS A 275 -28.47 34.40 -6.98
CA LYS A 275 -28.49 35.33 -5.84
C LYS A 275 -27.58 34.86 -4.71
N GLU A 276 -27.64 33.58 -4.33
CA GLU A 276 -26.77 33.04 -3.28
C GLU A 276 -25.29 33.17 -3.65
N LEU A 277 -24.93 32.91 -4.91
CA LEU A 277 -23.55 33.06 -5.37
C LEU A 277 -23.09 34.52 -5.38
N GLN A 278 -23.94 35.45 -5.81
CA GLN A 278 -23.66 36.89 -5.75
C GLN A 278 -23.47 37.38 -4.30
N GLU A 279 -24.22 36.81 -3.34
CA GLU A 279 -24.02 37.10 -1.91
C GLU A 279 -22.66 36.61 -1.42
N VAL A 280 -22.17 35.47 -1.89
CA VAL A 280 -20.81 34.97 -1.61
C VAL A 280 -19.75 35.91 -2.18
N GLU A 281 -19.86 36.23 -3.47
CA GLU A 281 -18.94 37.14 -4.16
C GLU A 281 -18.87 38.50 -3.46
N LYS A 282 -20.02 39.07 -3.08
CA LYS A 282 -20.08 40.32 -2.34
C LYS A 282 -19.48 40.21 -0.93
N ARG A 283 -19.80 39.15 -0.19
CA ARG A 283 -19.29 38.92 1.17
C ARG A 283 -17.77 38.77 1.19
N LEU A 284 -17.23 38.08 0.20
CA LEU A 284 -15.81 37.80 0.11
C LEU A 284 -15.05 38.85 -0.72
N GLY A 285 -15.73 39.71 -1.48
CA GLY A 285 -15.08 40.69 -2.37
C GLY A 285 -14.32 40.02 -3.52
N ILE A 286 -14.89 38.97 -4.10
CA ILE A 286 -14.29 38.14 -5.15
C ILE A 286 -15.26 37.89 -6.31
N THR A 287 -14.80 37.24 -7.38
CA THR A 287 -15.65 36.70 -8.45
C THR A 287 -15.33 35.23 -8.65
N LEU A 288 -16.32 34.37 -8.45
CA LEU A 288 -16.17 32.92 -8.52
C LEU A 288 -15.88 32.47 -9.97
N PRO A 289 -15.23 31.31 -10.16
CA PRO A 289 -14.94 30.79 -11.49
C PRO A 289 -16.22 30.57 -12.32
N PRO A 290 -16.26 30.99 -13.60
CA PRO A 290 -17.46 30.85 -14.43
C PRO A 290 -17.93 29.39 -14.63
N ASP A 291 -16.99 28.45 -14.73
CA ASP A 291 -17.22 27.01 -14.82
C ASP A 291 -17.85 26.46 -13.54
N TYR A 292 -17.33 26.86 -12.37
CA TYR A 292 -17.96 26.54 -11.07
C TYR A 292 -19.39 27.08 -10.98
N ILE A 293 -19.61 28.37 -11.27
CA ILE A 293 -20.94 29.00 -11.24
C ILE A 293 -21.90 28.23 -12.15
N LYS A 294 -21.50 27.98 -13.41
CA LYS A 294 -22.30 27.24 -14.38
C LYS A 294 -22.65 25.84 -13.86
N PHE A 295 -21.67 25.15 -13.27
CA PHE A 295 -21.87 23.80 -12.71
C PHE A 295 -22.90 23.80 -11.57
N VAL A 296 -22.68 24.59 -10.51
CA VAL A 296 -23.53 24.53 -9.30
C VAL A 296 -24.92 25.14 -9.50
N THR A 297 -25.11 26.01 -10.48
CA THR A 297 -26.43 26.57 -10.82
C THR A 297 -27.22 25.66 -11.76
N THR A 298 -26.54 24.92 -12.64
CA THR A 298 -27.20 24.04 -13.61
C THR A 298 -27.49 22.67 -13.01
N TYR A 299 -26.55 22.12 -12.25
CA TYR A 299 -26.58 20.74 -11.76
C TYR A 299 -26.73 20.69 -10.24
N GLY A 300 -26.08 21.58 -9.51
CA GLY A 300 -26.23 21.69 -8.05
C GLY A 300 -24.96 21.30 -7.29
N ASN A 301 -25.10 21.21 -5.97
CA ASN A 301 -24.02 20.77 -5.10
C ASN A 301 -23.85 19.24 -5.23
N PHE A 302 -22.59 18.81 -5.17
CA PHE A 302 -22.11 17.49 -5.48
C PHE A 302 -21.32 16.91 -4.27
N SER A 303 -21.50 15.61 -3.99
CA SER A 303 -20.75 14.83 -2.99
C SER A 303 -20.32 13.45 -3.52
N ILE A 304 -19.03 13.09 -3.42
CA ILE A 304 -18.46 11.76 -3.72
C ILE A 304 -18.08 11.10 -2.38
N GLN A 305 -18.57 9.86 -2.14
CA GLN A 305 -18.13 8.93 -1.08
C GLN A 305 -17.88 9.57 0.30
N GLU A 306 -18.91 10.08 0.98
CA GLU A 306 -18.88 10.68 2.35
C GLU A 306 -17.83 11.78 2.63
N GLY A 307 -16.80 11.97 1.80
CA GLY A 307 -15.64 12.81 2.08
C GLY A 307 -15.47 13.96 1.09
N TYR A 308 -15.64 13.75 -0.22
CA TYR A 308 -15.52 14.87 -1.17
C TYR A 308 -16.82 15.63 -1.25
N ASN A 309 -16.87 16.85 -0.70
CA ASN A 309 -18.11 17.62 -0.58
C ASN A 309 -17.93 19.05 -1.04
N LEU A 310 -18.73 19.54 -2.00
CA LEU A 310 -18.79 20.98 -2.23
C LEU A 310 -19.51 21.68 -1.08
N LEU A 311 -18.98 22.83 -0.67
CA LEU A 311 -19.55 23.69 0.38
C LEU A 311 -20.86 24.32 -0.10
N ASN A 312 -21.81 24.50 0.82
CA ASN A 312 -22.95 25.37 0.53
C ASN A 312 -22.47 26.82 0.39
N PRO A 313 -23.23 27.70 -0.30
CA PRO A 313 -22.77 29.07 -0.55
C PRO A 313 -22.39 29.82 0.73
N LYS A 314 -23.14 29.61 1.81
CA LYS A 314 -22.89 30.25 3.13
C LYS A 314 -21.58 29.78 3.79
N GLU A 315 -21.11 28.58 3.45
CA GLU A 315 -19.92 27.94 4.00
C GLU A 315 -18.66 28.27 3.20
N ILE A 316 -18.78 28.64 1.91
CA ILE A 316 -17.67 29.14 1.10
C ILE A 316 -17.01 30.31 1.84
N THR A 317 -15.70 30.23 2.05
CA THR A 317 -14.97 31.18 2.90
C THR A 317 -13.52 31.29 2.48
N ARG A 318 -12.79 32.29 3.00
CA ARG A 318 -11.34 32.31 2.92
C ARG A 318 -10.76 31.20 3.79
N LEU A 319 -9.65 30.62 3.36
CA LEU A 319 -8.97 29.58 4.11
C LEU A 319 -8.47 30.09 5.47
N SER A 320 -8.01 31.33 5.55
CA SER A 320 -7.65 31.98 6.83
C SER A 320 -8.81 31.99 7.84
N ASP A 321 -10.02 32.26 7.38
CA ASP A 321 -11.23 32.28 8.19
C ASP A 321 -11.63 30.85 8.62
N ALA A 322 -11.52 29.88 7.71
CA ALA A 322 -11.74 28.46 8.02
C ALA A 322 -10.78 27.96 9.09
N LEU A 323 -9.47 28.24 8.95
CA LEU A 323 -8.43 27.86 9.92
C LEU A 323 -8.64 28.50 11.30
N ARG A 324 -9.13 29.75 11.37
CA ARG A 324 -9.48 30.38 12.65
C ARG A 324 -10.69 29.73 13.30
N LYS A 325 -11.72 29.43 12.51
CA LYS A 325 -13.02 28.99 13.00
C LYS A 325 -13.05 27.50 13.35
N GLU A 326 -12.51 26.66 12.47
CA GLU A 326 -12.62 25.20 12.57
C GLU A 326 -11.41 24.59 13.29
N TRP A 327 -10.24 25.22 13.19
CA TRP A 327 -8.98 24.71 13.75
C TRP A 327 -8.41 25.58 14.87
N GLU A 328 -9.12 26.63 15.27
CA GLU A 328 -8.76 27.56 16.35
C GLU A 328 -7.34 28.15 16.21
N ILE A 329 -6.83 28.27 14.98
CA ILE A 329 -5.48 28.76 14.73
C ILE A 329 -5.44 30.29 14.93
N ASN A 330 -4.65 30.74 15.90
CA ASN A 330 -4.40 32.17 16.10
C ASN A 330 -3.42 32.73 15.04
N LEU A 331 -3.94 33.00 13.84
CA LEU A 331 -3.14 33.49 12.71
C LEU A 331 -2.50 34.86 12.98
N ASP A 332 -3.09 35.71 13.84
CA ASP A 332 -2.50 37.02 14.19
C ASP A 332 -1.17 36.89 14.94
N LYS A 333 -1.01 35.82 15.72
CA LYS A 333 0.25 35.51 16.43
C LYS A 333 1.19 34.62 15.62
N LYS A 334 0.63 33.80 14.72
CA LYS A 334 1.36 32.69 14.08
C LYS A 334 1.75 32.94 12.62
N CYS A 335 1.09 33.86 11.91
CA CYS A 335 1.39 34.19 10.52
C CYS A 335 2.11 35.53 10.40
N THR A 336 3.07 35.59 9.49
CA THR A 336 3.53 36.85 8.89
C THR A 336 2.41 37.48 8.05
N PRO A 337 2.45 38.81 7.79
CA PRO A 337 1.49 39.45 6.90
C PRO A 337 1.38 38.79 5.51
N LYS A 338 2.53 38.38 4.93
CA LYS A 338 2.57 37.70 3.63
C LYS A 338 1.92 36.30 3.69
N GLN A 339 2.14 35.53 4.75
CA GLN A 339 1.44 34.25 4.95
C GLN A 339 -0.06 34.44 5.05
N ARG A 340 -0.50 35.45 5.80
CA ARG A 340 -1.93 35.75 5.92
C ARG A 340 -2.54 36.14 4.58
N GLU A 341 -1.88 37.03 3.83
CA GLU A 341 -2.33 37.41 2.49
C GLU A 341 -2.43 36.19 1.55
N ASN A 342 -1.49 35.25 1.62
CA ASN A 342 -1.56 34.01 0.86
C ASN A 342 -2.80 33.19 1.23
N LEU A 343 -3.07 32.99 2.53
CA LEU A 343 -4.24 32.26 3.00
C LEU A 343 -5.56 32.97 2.62
N ASP A 344 -5.58 34.30 2.64
CA ASP A 344 -6.74 35.11 2.25
C ASP A 344 -7.05 35.02 0.75
N ASN A 345 -6.06 34.67 -0.09
CA ASN A 345 -6.21 34.44 -1.52
C ASN A 345 -6.69 33.02 -1.87
N LEU A 346 -6.80 32.13 -0.88
CA LEU A 346 -7.30 30.77 -1.06
C LEU A 346 -8.76 30.71 -0.60
N ILE A 347 -9.66 30.40 -1.52
CA ILE A 347 -11.10 30.35 -1.24
C ILE A 347 -11.55 28.90 -1.17
N CYS A 348 -11.90 28.44 0.03
CA CYS A 348 -12.45 27.11 0.28
C CYS A 348 -13.81 26.98 -0.41
N PHE A 349 -13.95 25.97 -1.27
CA PHE A 349 -15.22 25.65 -1.94
C PHE A 349 -15.63 24.19 -1.81
N GLY A 350 -14.77 23.33 -1.25
CA GLY A 350 -15.10 21.96 -0.91
C GLY A 350 -14.23 21.40 0.22
N TYR A 351 -14.68 20.31 0.81
CA TYR A 351 -13.92 19.47 1.75
C TYR A 351 -13.31 18.26 1.02
N GLY A 352 -12.13 17.85 1.48
CA GLY A 352 -11.56 16.53 1.21
C GLY A 352 -12.08 15.49 2.20
N THR A 353 -11.54 14.27 2.14
CA THR A 353 -12.05 13.16 2.93
C THR A 353 -11.45 13.15 4.35
N GLU A 354 -12.28 12.95 5.38
CA GLU A 354 -11.84 13.00 6.79
C GLU A 354 -10.79 11.93 7.14
N ASP A 355 -10.76 10.83 6.38
CA ASP A 355 -9.82 9.72 6.52
C ASP A 355 -8.46 10.00 5.85
N GLN A 356 -8.40 10.91 4.88
CA GLN A 356 -7.17 11.37 4.27
C GLN A 356 -6.68 12.63 5.01
N GLN A 357 -5.86 12.42 6.04
CA GLN A 357 -5.18 13.51 6.77
C GLN A 357 -4.38 14.45 5.84
N ASP A 358 -4.18 14.08 4.57
CA ASP A 358 -3.44 14.81 3.55
C ASP A 358 -4.25 15.92 2.85
N VAL A 359 -5.60 15.88 2.83
CA VAL A 359 -6.42 16.88 2.14
C VAL A 359 -7.70 17.19 2.91
N TRP A 360 -7.78 18.41 3.46
CA TRP A 360 -8.97 18.86 4.19
C TRP A 360 -9.83 19.84 3.41
N TYR A 361 -9.22 20.71 2.60
CA TYR A 361 -9.96 21.67 1.78
C TYR A 361 -9.56 21.57 0.32
N TYR A 362 -10.54 21.80 -0.55
CA TYR A 362 -10.30 22.22 -1.94
C TYR A 362 -10.48 23.72 -2.04
N VAL A 363 -9.46 24.38 -2.59
CA VAL A 363 -9.42 25.84 -2.64
C VAL A 363 -9.21 26.34 -4.06
N PHE A 364 -9.87 27.45 -4.37
CA PHE A 364 -9.56 28.27 -5.53
C PHE A 364 -8.39 29.21 -5.18
N SER A 365 -7.35 29.23 -6.02
CA SER A 365 -6.21 30.14 -5.83
C SER A 365 -6.38 31.43 -6.61
N TYR A 366 -6.74 32.53 -5.94
CA TYR A 366 -6.96 33.81 -6.61
C TYR A 366 -5.69 34.45 -7.16
N LYS A 367 -4.52 34.04 -6.66
CA LYS A 367 -3.24 34.43 -7.24
C LYS A 367 -3.05 33.94 -8.67
N THR A 368 -3.71 32.84 -9.02
CA THR A 368 -3.60 32.26 -10.35
C THR A 368 -4.70 32.72 -11.29
N ARG A 369 -5.63 33.59 -10.83
CA ARG A 369 -6.78 34.03 -11.61
C ARG A 369 -6.36 34.65 -12.94
N ASN A 370 -6.85 34.05 -14.02
CA ASN A 370 -6.75 34.59 -15.37
C ASN A 370 -7.65 35.82 -15.51
N ALA A 371 -7.08 36.97 -15.85
CA ALA A 371 -7.82 38.23 -15.91
C ALA A 371 -8.87 38.27 -17.04
N GLN A 372 -8.66 37.52 -18.12
CA GLN A 372 -9.51 37.51 -19.30
C GLN A 372 -10.69 36.54 -19.15
N THR A 373 -10.44 35.34 -18.62
CA THR A 373 -11.45 34.28 -18.52
C THR A 373 -12.09 34.18 -17.13
N GLY A 374 -11.41 34.69 -16.10
CA GLY A 374 -11.83 34.52 -14.71
C GLY A 374 -11.57 33.13 -14.14
N TYR A 375 -10.96 32.22 -14.91
CA TYR A 375 -10.56 30.90 -14.44
C TYR A 375 -9.37 30.98 -13.49
N MET A 376 -9.30 30.02 -12.58
CA MET A 376 -8.23 29.90 -11.60
C MET A 376 -7.96 28.44 -11.30
N GLU A 377 -6.78 28.17 -10.77
CA GLU A 377 -6.36 26.84 -10.36
C GLU A 377 -7.14 26.37 -9.12
N VAL A 378 -7.44 25.08 -9.10
CA VAL A 378 -7.97 24.37 -7.93
C VAL A 378 -6.85 23.52 -7.36
N GLN A 379 -6.71 23.53 -6.04
CA GLN A 379 -5.72 22.69 -5.37
C GLN A 379 -6.27 22.07 -4.09
N PRO A 380 -5.80 20.86 -3.73
CA PRO A 380 -6.00 20.30 -2.41
C PRO A 380 -5.18 21.09 -1.38
N TYR A 381 -5.66 21.13 -0.15
CA TYR A 381 -4.99 21.83 0.94
C TYR A 381 -5.14 21.08 2.26
N ASN A 382 -4.00 20.88 2.93
CA ASN A 382 -3.91 20.33 4.28
C ASN A 382 -3.86 21.48 5.30
N GLN A 383 -4.75 21.49 6.29
CA GLN A 383 -4.74 22.46 7.38
C GLN A 383 -3.40 22.51 8.09
N ASP A 384 -2.68 21.38 8.24
CA ASP A 384 -1.42 21.30 8.99
C ASP A 384 -0.26 22.03 8.29
N ASP A 385 -0.41 22.29 6.99
CA ASP A 385 0.58 22.96 6.13
C ASP A 385 0.40 24.48 6.08
N TRP A 386 -0.41 25.08 6.97
CA TRP A 386 -0.77 26.51 6.90
C TRP A 386 0.37 27.52 6.96
N TRP A 387 1.54 27.10 7.44
CA TRP A 387 2.73 27.92 7.55
C TRP A 387 3.62 27.84 6.29
N ASP A 388 3.42 26.83 5.42
CA ASP A 388 4.26 26.58 4.25
C ASP A 388 3.83 27.42 3.04
N LEU A 389 4.55 28.52 2.83
CA LEU A 389 4.35 29.42 1.70
C LEU A 389 4.59 28.77 0.33
N THR A 390 5.38 27.69 0.26
CA THR A 390 5.71 27.01 -1.00
C THR A 390 4.53 26.23 -1.57
N LYS A 391 3.51 25.97 -0.74
CA LYS A 391 2.24 25.33 -1.12
C LYS A 391 1.24 26.31 -1.75
N THR A 392 1.59 27.59 -1.86
CA THR A 392 0.77 28.57 -2.58
C THR A 392 1.32 28.74 -4.00
N PRO A 393 0.54 28.43 -5.05
CA PRO A 393 0.96 28.64 -6.43
C PRO A 393 1.26 30.12 -6.68
N GLU A 394 2.43 30.39 -7.25
CA GLU A 394 2.85 31.75 -7.63
C GLU A 394 2.63 32.03 -9.12
N ARG A 395 2.34 31.00 -9.92
CA ARG A 395 2.20 31.14 -11.38
C ARG A 395 0.76 31.41 -11.78
N MET A 396 0.57 32.37 -12.69
CA MET A 396 -0.74 32.64 -13.27
C MET A 396 -1.23 31.43 -14.06
N TYR A 397 -2.51 31.10 -13.90
CA TYR A 397 -3.13 29.99 -14.60
C TYR A 397 -3.29 30.35 -16.09
N SER A 398 -2.57 29.64 -16.94
CA SER A 398 -2.47 29.92 -18.38
C SER A 398 -3.36 29.04 -19.24
N ASP A 399 -4.06 28.07 -18.64
CA ASP A 399 -4.89 27.16 -19.42
C ASP A 399 -6.15 27.86 -19.95
N LYS A 400 -6.59 27.45 -21.13
CA LYS A 400 -7.82 27.90 -21.76
C LYS A 400 -9.06 27.22 -21.15
N ARG A 401 -8.88 26.11 -20.44
CA ARG A 401 -9.93 25.39 -19.68
C ARG A 401 -10.00 25.89 -18.24
N GLY A 402 -11.19 25.92 -17.65
CA GLY A 402 -11.35 26.30 -16.25
C GLY A 402 -10.79 25.27 -15.27
N GLY A 403 -10.10 25.73 -14.21
CA GLY A 403 -9.44 24.84 -13.26
C GLY A 403 -10.41 23.97 -12.46
N PHE A 404 -11.68 24.38 -12.32
CA PHE A 404 -12.70 23.53 -11.70
C PHE A 404 -13.09 22.36 -12.61
N ASP A 405 -13.26 22.59 -13.91
CA ASP A 405 -13.49 21.49 -14.87
C ASP A 405 -12.33 20.49 -14.87
N THR A 406 -11.08 20.97 -14.84
CA THR A 406 -9.89 20.13 -14.75
C THR A 406 -9.90 19.28 -13.48
N TYR A 407 -10.10 19.91 -12.33
CA TYR A 407 -10.18 19.23 -11.04
C TYR A 407 -11.22 18.11 -11.01
N ILE A 408 -12.46 18.36 -11.46
CA ILE A 408 -13.51 17.34 -11.44
C ILE A 408 -13.18 16.17 -12.37
N SER A 409 -12.56 16.43 -13.52
CA SER A 409 -12.12 15.37 -14.45
C SER A 409 -11.02 14.49 -13.87
N GLU A 410 -10.04 15.07 -13.18
CA GLU A 410 -8.98 14.34 -12.50
C GLU A 410 -9.51 13.56 -11.28
N LEU A 411 -10.43 14.14 -10.52
CA LEU A 411 -11.12 13.45 -9.42
C LEU A 411 -11.88 12.22 -9.94
N VAL A 412 -12.62 12.37 -11.04
CA VAL A 412 -13.31 11.25 -11.69
C VAL A 412 -12.34 10.18 -12.17
N ASP A 413 -11.21 10.57 -12.78
CA ASP A 413 -10.17 9.61 -13.20
C ASP A 413 -9.66 8.81 -12.00
N SER A 414 -9.39 9.48 -10.88
CA SER A 414 -8.93 8.84 -9.64
C SER A 414 -9.96 7.86 -9.09
N LEU A 415 -11.25 8.21 -9.08
CA LEU A 415 -12.29 7.34 -8.53
C LEU A 415 -12.54 6.11 -9.39
N ILE A 416 -12.55 6.27 -10.72
CA ILE A 416 -12.62 5.14 -11.64
C ILE A 416 -11.43 4.21 -11.41
N GLN A 417 -10.25 4.78 -11.21
CA GLN A 417 -9.04 4.00 -10.95
C GLN A 417 -9.15 3.23 -9.62
N SER A 418 -9.63 3.85 -8.53
CA SER A 418 -9.87 3.16 -7.25
C SER A 418 -10.81 1.97 -7.40
N ILE A 419 -11.89 2.10 -8.19
CA ILE A 419 -12.85 1.01 -8.42
C ILE A 419 -12.24 -0.16 -9.20
N ILE A 420 -11.33 0.12 -10.14
CA ILE A 420 -10.62 -0.93 -10.90
C ILE A 420 -9.57 -1.64 -10.01
N GLU A 421 -9.10 -0.96 -8.97
CA GLU A 421 -8.09 -1.45 -8.06
C GLU A 421 -8.64 -2.34 -6.93
N GLU A 422 -9.86 -2.06 -6.45
CA GLU A 422 -10.65 -2.98 -5.61
C GLU A 422 -10.97 -4.29 -6.36
#